data_AF-A0A8H5CAL7-F1
#
_entry.id   AF-A0A8H5CAL7-F1
#
_cell.length_a   1.000
_cell.length_b   1.000
_cell.length_c   1.000
_cell.angle_alpha   90.00
_cell.angle_beta   90.00
_cell.angle_gamma   90.00
#
_symmetry.space_group_name_H-M   'P 1'
#
loop_
_entity.id
_entity.type
_entity.pdbx_description
1 polymer ?
#
loop_
_entity_poly.entity_id
_entity_poly.type
_entity_poly.pdbx_seq_one_letter_code
_entity_poly.pdbx_strand_id
1 'polypeptide(L)'
;MFFNVGNTCFAGLHGFDIVLIRAKLNSIKDTPQFIVFTADDAVQSYTLDAVNQFLAQRKNPNGCTPRMTYYTSTDYTNYTMVTDWYVAGNEIADHTMTHVGTPPKEEVNGNLIALNALAGIPLSSIKGFRAPFLNYSVDTLKLLAETGFLYDSSASASIPVTDSSSDAYWPYTLDYGMANDCLMVDGMCKGEPKLPGFWEIPMYAFFDSRGVAGPHLMDPWLDAANGASSVNNSATLEYMKNTFTDHYNANRQPIGLYTHPIHLSKNYPGVNADEQMINMINNFLDWAQQQNNVWIVSSEQLLAWVRNPKPISQLDQVPELKCSTPDVPADQKICNGVPQNEEGLLSHCFFDQFPFYTCYGCPESIPNPSSPNPAQKNSDGSTRHRLPENCSTPFWDPVAGSCTCASSSCAFTDTSRPIGPNGANLTGGGTGDSFNGNSSGPSYTPFNGSGAGSIIFGERWAVSVSVVGAVVAAVMALL
;
A
#
# COMPACT_ATOMS: atom_id res chain seq x y z
N MET A 1 23.44 -6.09 -23.13
CA MET A 1 24.85 -6.07 -23.56
C MET A 1 25.68 -6.04 -22.28
N PHE A 2 26.24 -7.18 -21.85
CA PHE A 2 27.10 -7.25 -20.67
C PHE A 2 28.52 -6.87 -21.06
N PHE A 3 29.12 -5.89 -20.40
CA PHE A 3 30.56 -5.66 -20.50
C PHE A 3 31.25 -6.42 -19.38
N ASN A 4 32.08 -7.39 -19.78
CA ASN A 4 32.97 -8.14 -18.92
C ASN A 4 34.26 -7.34 -18.75
N VAL A 5 34.50 -6.81 -17.55
CA VAL A 5 35.81 -6.29 -17.14
C VAL A 5 36.07 -6.80 -15.72
N GLY A 6 37.25 -7.36 -15.51
CA GLY A 6 37.59 -8.27 -14.41
C GLY A 6 37.27 -7.80 -12.98
N ASN A 7 36.94 -8.79 -12.14
CA ASN A 7 37.02 -8.80 -10.67
C ASN A 7 36.70 -7.50 -9.93
N THR A 8 35.56 -6.90 -10.23
CA THR A 8 34.77 -6.05 -9.31
C THR A 8 33.31 -6.14 -9.76
N CYS A 9 32.44 -6.77 -8.97
CA CYS A 9 31.00 -6.77 -9.23
C CYS A 9 30.45 -5.37 -8.97
N PHE A 10 30.45 -4.51 -10.00
CA PHE A 10 29.70 -3.25 -9.97
C PHE A 10 28.23 -3.54 -10.30
N ALA A 11 27.36 -3.29 -9.32
CA ALA A 11 25.91 -3.28 -9.50
C ALA A 11 25.53 -2.19 -10.51
N GLY A 12 25.14 -2.60 -11.72
CA GLY A 12 24.63 -1.72 -12.78
C GLY A 12 23.20 -1.20 -12.54
N LEU A 13 22.74 -1.11 -11.29
CA LEU A 13 21.38 -0.69 -10.92
C LEU A 13 21.27 0.77 -10.48
N HIS A 14 22.37 1.43 -10.07
CA HIS A 14 22.35 2.85 -9.66
C HIS A 14 21.89 3.83 -10.76
N GLY A 15 21.77 3.38 -12.01
CA GLY A 15 21.60 4.25 -13.17
C GLY A 15 20.26 4.17 -13.90
N PHE A 16 19.49 3.08 -13.84
CA PHE A 16 18.40 2.90 -14.82
C PHE A 16 17.16 3.77 -14.53
N ASP A 17 16.74 3.87 -13.26
CA ASP A 17 15.50 4.60 -12.92
C ASP A 17 15.71 6.12 -12.81
N ILE A 18 16.87 6.55 -12.30
CA ILE A 18 17.29 7.95 -12.37
C ILE A 18 17.42 8.40 -13.82
N VAL A 19 17.91 7.55 -14.73
CA VAL A 19 17.99 7.88 -16.16
C VAL A 19 16.60 8.03 -16.78
N LEU A 20 15.59 7.26 -16.37
CA LEU A 20 14.22 7.41 -16.88
C LEU A 20 13.52 8.68 -16.39
N ILE A 21 13.61 9.00 -15.09
CA ILE A 21 13.05 10.24 -14.55
C ILE A 21 13.79 11.45 -15.14
N ARG A 22 15.13 11.43 -15.16
CA ARG A 22 15.93 12.52 -15.74
C ARG A 22 15.87 12.60 -17.28
N ALA A 23 15.59 11.50 -17.99
CA ALA A 23 15.36 11.55 -19.43
C ALA A 23 14.05 12.27 -19.78
N LYS A 24 13.07 12.25 -18.87
CA LYS A 24 11.78 12.96 -19.03
C LYS A 24 11.78 14.38 -18.42
N LEU A 25 12.67 14.68 -17.47
CA LEU A 25 12.72 15.96 -16.75
C LEU A 25 14.02 16.73 -17.04
N ASN A 26 13.90 17.97 -17.51
CA ASN A 26 15.04 18.80 -17.93
C ASN A 26 15.88 19.34 -16.76
N SER A 27 15.32 19.41 -15.55
CA SER A 27 16.01 19.88 -14.33
C SER A 27 15.47 19.18 -13.08
N ILE A 28 16.33 18.99 -12.07
CA ILE A 28 15.92 18.53 -10.72
C ILE A 28 14.85 19.47 -10.12
N LYS A 29 14.90 20.77 -10.46
CA LYS A 29 13.92 21.76 -9.99
C LYS A 29 12.52 21.52 -10.58
N ASP A 30 12.41 20.75 -11.65
CA ASP A 30 11.14 20.37 -12.27
C ASP A 30 10.57 19.06 -11.69
N THR A 31 11.34 18.37 -10.83
CA THR A 31 10.89 17.19 -10.07
C THR A 31 10.16 17.63 -8.80
N PRO A 32 8.94 17.15 -8.51
CA PRO A 32 8.27 17.43 -7.23
C PRO A 32 9.05 16.80 -6.07
N GLN A 33 9.06 17.44 -4.90
CA GLN A 33 9.48 16.74 -3.68
C GLN A 33 8.24 16.10 -3.05
N PHE A 34 8.22 14.78 -2.95
CA PHE A 34 7.15 14.05 -2.30
C PHE A 34 7.49 13.78 -0.83
N ILE A 35 6.50 14.00 0.04
CA ILE A 35 6.43 13.46 1.39
C ILE A 35 5.37 12.36 1.35
N VAL A 36 5.77 11.12 1.54
CA VAL A 36 4.87 9.96 1.58
C VAL A 36 4.42 9.80 3.02
N PHE A 37 3.17 10.14 3.30
CA PHE A 37 2.60 9.99 4.64
C PHE A 37 1.88 8.63 4.69
N THR A 38 2.21 7.80 5.68
CA THR A 38 1.51 6.54 5.91
C THR A 38 1.10 6.36 7.37
N ALA A 39 0.08 5.53 7.59
CA ALA A 39 -0.32 5.03 8.88
C ALA A 39 -0.42 3.51 8.80
N ASP A 40 -0.02 2.85 9.87
CA ASP A 40 -0.05 1.39 9.97
C ASP A 40 -1.06 0.97 11.07
N ASP A 41 -1.39 -0.32 11.11
CA ASP A 41 -2.30 -0.99 12.05
C ASP A 41 -3.81 -0.72 11.89
N ALA A 42 -4.53 -0.74 13.02
CA ALA A 42 -5.98 -0.73 13.08
C ALA A 42 -6.54 0.67 12.78
N VAL A 43 -7.59 0.72 11.96
CA VAL A 43 -8.33 1.96 11.68
C VAL A 43 -9.43 2.12 12.73
N GLN A 44 -9.31 3.18 13.54
CA GLN A 44 -10.22 3.53 14.63
C GLN A 44 -10.42 5.05 14.68
N SER A 45 -11.38 5.51 15.48
CA SER A 45 -11.60 6.96 15.66
C SER A 45 -10.34 7.66 16.16
N TYR A 46 -9.66 7.06 17.14
CA TYR A 46 -8.46 7.63 17.75
C TYR A 46 -7.30 7.76 16.76
N THR A 47 -7.13 6.77 15.87
CA THR A 47 -6.05 6.77 14.88
C THR A 47 -6.36 7.70 13.71
N LEU A 48 -7.63 7.78 13.28
CA LEU A 48 -8.07 8.74 12.28
C LEU A 48 -8.00 10.20 12.78
N ASP A 49 -8.41 10.47 14.01
CA ASP A 49 -8.26 11.80 14.62
C ASP A 49 -6.77 12.20 14.68
N ALA A 50 -5.91 11.23 15.03
CA ALA A 50 -4.47 11.44 15.12
C ALA A 50 -3.82 11.77 13.77
N VAL A 51 -4.21 11.16 12.66
CA VAL A 51 -3.68 11.53 11.33
C VAL A 51 -4.32 12.81 10.79
N ASN A 52 -5.63 13.01 10.99
CA ASN A 52 -6.36 14.17 10.48
C ASN A 52 -5.86 15.49 11.06
N GLN A 53 -5.36 15.49 12.30
CA GLN A 53 -4.78 16.69 12.90
C GLN A 53 -3.56 17.23 12.12
N PHE A 54 -2.89 16.38 11.33
CA PHE A 54 -1.76 16.78 10.50
C PHE A 54 -2.20 17.16 9.08
N LEU A 55 -3.24 16.51 8.53
CA LEU A 55 -3.61 16.64 7.12
C LEU A 55 -4.74 17.64 6.85
N ALA A 56 -5.73 17.77 7.74
CA ALA A 56 -6.98 18.48 7.46
C ALA A 56 -6.78 19.98 7.15
N GLN A 57 -5.79 20.61 7.77
CA GLN A 57 -5.42 22.01 7.58
C GLN A 57 -4.49 22.27 6.38
N ARG A 58 -4.02 21.20 5.73
CA ARG A 58 -2.99 21.27 4.69
C ARG A 58 -3.60 21.25 3.31
N LYS A 59 -2.87 21.87 2.38
CA LYS A 59 -3.17 21.85 0.96
C LYS A 59 -1.90 21.55 0.18
N ASN A 60 -1.99 20.67 -0.79
CA ASN A 60 -0.97 20.52 -1.82
C ASN A 60 -1.02 21.73 -2.78
N PRO A 61 0.01 21.94 -3.61
CA PRO A 61 0.09 23.08 -4.52
C PRO A 61 -1.10 23.25 -5.50
N ASN A 62 -1.85 22.17 -5.78
CA ASN A 62 -3.08 22.23 -6.57
C ASN A 62 -4.34 22.61 -5.78
N GLY A 63 -4.21 22.91 -4.48
CA GLY A 63 -5.34 23.25 -3.61
C GLY A 63 -6.11 22.04 -3.07
N CYS A 64 -5.69 20.80 -3.37
CA CYS A 64 -6.31 19.61 -2.79
C CYS A 64 -5.81 19.37 -1.37
N THR A 65 -6.67 18.81 -0.51
CA THR A 65 -6.21 18.23 0.75
C THR A 65 -5.24 17.08 0.42
N PRO A 66 -4.09 16.98 1.12
CA PRO A 66 -3.22 15.82 1.00
C PRO A 66 -3.94 14.50 1.19
N ARG A 67 -3.49 13.46 0.48
CA ARG A 67 -3.92 12.08 0.68
C ARG A 67 -2.76 11.29 1.26
N MET A 68 -3.08 10.19 1.91
CA MET A 68 -2.10 9.30 2.52
C MET A 68 -2.50 7.84 2.32
N THR A 69 -1.59 6.92 2.67
CA THR A 69 -1.85 5.47 2.65
C THR A 69 -2.06 4.96 4.06
N TYR A 70 -3.12 4.19 4.28
CA TYR A 70 -3.29 3.41 5.50
C TYR A 70 -3.00 1.94 5.21
N TYR A 71 -1.94 1.38 5.79
CA TYR A 71 -1.66 -0.05 5.81
C TYR A 71 -2.46 -0.68 6.94
N THR A 72 -3.62 -1.21 6.60
CA THR A 72 -4.64 -1.60 7.57
C THR A 72 -4.51 -3.06 7.97
N SER A 73 -4.41 -3.33 9.28
CA SER A 73 -4.64 -4.66 9.84
C SER A 73 -6.10 -4.83 10.25
N THR A 74 -6.64 -6.05 10.25
CA THR A 74 -8.08 -6.27 10.52
C THR A 74 -8.41 -6.35 12.00
N ASP A 75 -7.45 -6.78 12.83
CA ASP A 75 -7.62 -6.81 14.28
C ASP A 75 -7.89 -5.40 14.82
N TYR A 76 -8.97 -5.26 15.59
CA TYR A 76 -9.44 -4.00 16.17
C TYR A 76 -9.79 -2.89 15.16
N THR A 77 -9.97 -3.22 13.88
CA THR A 77 -10.37 -2.24 12.86
C THR A 77 -11.87 -2.02 12.86
N ASN A 78 -12.27 -0.75 12.80
CA ASN A 78 -13.63 -0.34 12.52
C ASN A 78 -13.83 -0.18 11.01
N TYR A 79 -14.48 -1.15 10.38
CA TYR A 79 -14.57 -1.22 8.92
C TYR A 79 -15.31 -0.05 8.27
N THR A 80 -16.29 0.58 8.93
CA THR A 80 -16.94 1.77 8.36
C THR A 80 -15.96 2.93 8.21
N MET A 81 -15.02 3.06 9.14
CA MET A 81 -14.00 4.11 9.09
C MET A 81 -12.99 3.84 7.97
N VAL A 82 -12.74 2.57 7.63
CA VAL A 82 -11.97 2.20 6.43
C VAL A 82 -12.72 2.64 5.16
N THR A 83 -14.03 2.38 5.08
CA THR A 83 -14.88 2.82 3.97
C THR A 83 -14.81 4.35 3.80
N ASP A 84 -15.03 5.09 4.89
CA ASP A 84 -14.99 6.56 4.90
C ASP A 84 -13.62 7.07 4.44
N TRP A 85 -12.54 6.46 4.94
CA TRP A 85 -11.18 6.86 4.60
C TRP A 85 -10.88 6.70 3.10
N TYR A 86 -11.28 5.54 2.55
CA TYR A 86 -11.16 5.24 1.12
C TYR A 86 -11.99 6.19 0.25
N VAL A 87 -13.27 6.40 0.62
CA VAL A 87 -14.21 7.26 -0.14
C VAL A 87 -13.82 8.73 -0.06
N ALA A 88 -13.16 9.14 1.03
CA ALA A 88 -12.49 10.43 1.12
C ALA A 88 -11.29 10.57 0.18
N GLY A 89 -10.87 9.52 -0.54
CA GLY A 89 -9.81 9.54 -1.55
C GLY A 89 -8.42 9.16 -1.03
N ASN A 90 -8.34 8.57 0.17
CA ASN A 90 -7.08 8.00 0.67
C ASN A 90 -6.91 6.57 0.20
N GLU A 91 -5.67 6.10 0.23
CA GLU A 91 -5.35 4.72 -0.12
C GLU A 91 -5.53 3.80 1.10
N ILE A 92 -6.10 2.62 0.87
CA ILE A 92 -6.12 1.50 1.80
C ILE A 92 -5.23 0.39 1.24
N ALA A 93 -4.26 -0.03 2.03
CA ALA A 93 -3.29 -1.07 1.72
C ALA A 93 -3.34 -2.18 2.78
N ASP A 94 -2.79 -3.33 2.45
CA ASP A 94 -2.82 -4.52 3.29
C ASP A 94 -1.68 -4.50 4.34
N HIS A 95 -2.02 -4.88 5.58
CA HIS A 95 -1.08 -5.04 6.69
C HIS A 95 -1.35 -6.32 7.50
N THR A 96 -1.81 -7.39 6.83
CA THR A 96 -2.19 -8.70 7.40
C THR A 96 -3.41 -8.66 8.33
N MET A 97 -4.01 -9.80 8.66
CA MET A 97 -5.18 -9.78 9.54
C MET A 97 -4.80 -9.50 10.99
N THR A 98 -3.82 -10.24 11.50
CA THR A 98 -3.49 -10.27 12.94
C THR A 98 -2.10 -9.69 13.27
N HIS A 99 -1.52 -8.94 12.34
CA HIS A 99 -0.26 -8.21 12.52
C HIS A 99 0.94 -9.14 12.84
N VAL A 100 1.20 -10.10 11.95
CA VAL A 100 2.30 -11.07 12.08
C VAL A 100 3.43 -10.84 11.08
N GLY A 101 4.68 -10.97 11.53
CA GLY A 101 5.87 -10.91 10.68
C GLY A 101 6.05 -12.17 9.83
N THR A 102 6.74 -12.06 8.70
CA THR A 102 6.85 -13.10 7.66
C THR A 102 5.48 -13.77 7.41
N PRO A 103 4.48 -12.99 6.99
CA PRO A 103 3.10 -13.45 7.09
C PRO A 103 2.81 -14.61 6.14
N PRO A 104 2.09 -15.64 6.61
CA PRO A 104 1.59 -16.71 5.75
C PRO A 104 0.51 -16.18 4.79
N LYS A 105 0.21 -16.98 3.77
CA LYS A 105 -0.77 -16.62 2.72
C LYS A 105 -2.14 -16.27 3.27
N GLU A 106 -2.58 -16.96 4.31
CA GLU A 106 -3.90 -16.80 4.94
C GLU A 106 -4.06 -15.42 5.61
N GLU A 107 -2.96 -14.86 6.12
CA GLU A 107 -2.93 -13.53 6.74
C GLU A 107 -3.07 -12.42 5.72
N VAL A 108 -2.34 -12.52 4.61
CA VAL A 108 -2.39 -11.56 3.51
C VAL A 108 -3.72 -11.67 2.75
N ASN A 109 -4.06 -12.87 2.29
CA ASN A 109 -5.30 -13.07 1.53
C ASN A 109 -6.55 -12.82 2.39
N GLY A 110 -6.48 -13.16 3.67
CA GLY A 110 -7.59 -12.96 4.59
C GLY A 110 -7.89 -11.48 4.82
N ASN A 111 -6.86 -10.63 4.86
CA ASN A 111 -7.04 -9.18 4.98
C ASN A 111 -7.74 -8.61 3.74
N LEU A 112 -7.26 -8.93 2.52
CA LEU A 112 -7.94 -8.56 1.27
C LEU A 112 -9.44 -8.92 1.27
N ILE A 113 -9.74 -10.16 1.70
CA ILE A 113 -11.11 -10.67 1.78
C ILE A 113 -11.93 -9.87 2.80
N ALA A 114 -11.40 -9.63 4.00
CA ALA A 114 -12.10 -8.93 5.07
C ALA A 114 -12.33 -7.45 4.73
N LEU A 115 -11.35 -6.75 4.16
CA LEU A 115 -11.51 -5.36 3.74
C LEU A 115 -12.53 -5.22 2.60
N ASN A 116 -12.54 -6.14 1.63
CA ASN A 116 -13.57 -6.15 0.60
C ASN A 116 -14.96 -6.45 1.17
N ALA A 117 -15.07 -7.48 2.02
CA ALA A 117 -16.37 -7.90 2.55
C ALA A 117 -16.94 -6.88 3.54
N LEU A 118 -16.14 -6.36 4.46
CA LEU A 118 -16.63 -5.60 5.62
C LEU A 118 -16.43 -4.09 5.49
N ALA A 119 -15.49 -3.62 4.68
CA ALA A 119 -15.33 -2.19 4.35
C ALA A 119 -15.71 -1.88 2.89
N GLY A 120 -16.02 -2.88 2.07
CA GLY A 120 -16.41 -2.66 0.68
C GLY A 120 -15.33 -2.00 -0.14
N ILE A 121 -14.06 -2.29 0.12
CA ILE A 121 -12.96 -1.79 -0.71
C ILE A 121 -12.81 -2.72 -1.92
N PRO A 122 -12.83 -2.22 -3.17
CA PRO A 122 -12.64 -3.06 -4.34
C PRO A 122 -11.27 -3.74 -4.30
N LEU A 123 -11.19 -5.01 -4.70
CA LEU A 123 -9.93 -5.77 -4.63
C LEU A 123 -8.84 -5.16 -5.50
N SER A 124 -9.23 -4.57 -6.64
CA SER A 124 -8.35 -3.79 -7.53
C SER A 124 -7.82 -2.49 -6.92
N SER A 125 -8.44 -2.00 -5.86
CA SER A 125 -8.01 -0.79 -5.15
C SER A 125 -7.05 -1.08 -4.00
N ILE A 126 -6.99 -2.33 -3.49
CA ILE A 126 -6.02 -2.74 -2.46
C ILE A 126 -4.71 -3.17 -3.15
N LYS A 127 -3.92 -2.16 -3.53
CA LYS A 127 -2.75 -2.32 -4.42
C LYS A 127 -1.44 -2.53 -3.67
N GLY A 128 -1.34 -1.97 -2.47
CA GLY A 128 -0.14 -1.98 -1.66
C GLY A 128 -0.17 -3.00 -0.53
N PHE A 129 1.03 -3.38 -0.10
CA PHE A 129 1.26 -4.17 1.09
C PHE A 129 2.42 -3.57 1.91
N ARG A 130 2.39 -3.77 3.22
CA ARG A 130 3.54 -3.60 4.12
C ARG A 130 3.55 -4.73 5.12
N ALA A 131 4.71 -5.34 5.35
CA ALA A 131 4.86 -6.39 6.33
C ALA A 131 4.84 -5.82 7.77
N PRO A 132 4.07 -6.43 8.69
CA PRO A 132 4.17 -6.14 10.12
C PRO A 132 5.61 -6.21 10.62
N PHE A 133 5.99 -5.26 11.48
CA PHE A 133 7.35 -5.09 12.02
C PHE A 133 8.42 -4.87 10.95
N LEU A 134 8.03 -4.57 9.69
CA LEU A 134 8.91 -4.58 8.52
C LEU A 134 9.65 -5.92 8.35
N ASN A 135 9.07 -7.00 8.87
CA ASN A 135 9.66 -8.33 8.83
C ASN A 135 9.11 -9.10 7.63
N TYR A 136 9.80 -8.96 6.50
CA TYR A 136 9.47 -9.63 5.25
C TYR A 136 10.61 -10.56 4.79
N SER A 137 10.30 -11.41 3.82
CA SER A 137 11.25 -12.35 3.22
C SER A 137 11.09 -12.41 1.71
N VAL A 138 12.02 -13.08 1.02
CA VAL A 138 11.88 -13.39 -0.41
C VAL A 138 10.57 -14.13 -0.71
N ASP A 139 10.15 -15.04 0.16
CA ASP A 139 8.89 -15.78 -0.04
C ASP A 139 7.66 -14.92 0.24
N THR A 140 7.76 -13.93 1.13
CA THR A 140 6.75 -12.88 1.29
C THR A 140 6.56 -12.13 -0.04
N LEU A 141 7.65 -11.64 -0.66
CA LEU A 141 7.54 -10.90 -1.93
C LEU A 141 6.99 -11.73 -3.08
N LYS A 142 7.39 -13.01 -3.18
CA LYS A 142 6.81 -13.94 -4.17
C LYS A 142 5.32 -14.12 -3.96
N LEU A 143 4.89 -14.33 -2.71
CA LEU A 143 3.47 -14.44 -2.36
C LEU A 143 2.70 -13.18 -2.77
N LEU A 144 3.23 -11.98 -2.50
CA LEU A 144 2.58 -10.72 -2.86
C LEU A 144 2.43 -10.57 -4.38
N ALA A 145 3.49 -10.88 -5.13
CA ALA A 145 3.47 -10.85 -6.59
C ALA A 145 2.48 -11.89 -7.17
N GLU A 146 2.45 -13.12 -6.64
CA GLU A 146 1.51 -14.18 -7.04
C GLU A 146 0.05 -13.80 -6.73
N THR A 147 -0.17 -13.11 -5.61
CA THR A 147 -1.48 -12.61 -5.17
C THR A 147 -1.93 -11.35 -5.94
N GLY A 148 -1.06 -10.78 -6.77
CA GLY A 148 -1.37 -9.66 -7.66
C GLY A 148 -1.35 -8.29 -6.97
N PHE A 149 -0.56 -8.12 -5.90
CA PHE A 149 -0.26 -6.78 -5.40
C PHE A 149 0.56 -6.00 -6.44
N LEU A 150 0.38 -4.68 -6.47
CA LEU A 150 1.16 -3.81 -7.34
C LEU A 150 2.53 -3.52 -6.73
N TYR A 151 2.57 -3.30 -5.42
CA TYR A 151 3.80 -2.91 -4.74
C TYR A 151 3.88 -3.41 -3.29
N ASP A 152 5.11 -3.57 -2.81
CA ASP A 152 5.47 -3.65 -1.39
C ASP A 152 6.14 -2.35 -0.94
N SER A 153 6.01 -2.04 0.35
CA SER A 153 6.74 -0.94 1.00
C SER A 153 7.17 -1.40 2.39
N SER A 154 8.04 -2.41 2.42
CA SER A 154 8.58 -2.97 3.66
C SER A 154 10.08 -2.75 3.79
N ALA A 155 10.79 -2.51 2.68
CA ALA A 155 12.24 -2.42 2.68
C ALA A 155 12.74 -1.03 3.10
N SER A 156 13.82 -1.00 3.87
CA SER A 156 14.40 0.25 4.33
C SER A 156 15.34 0.89 3.30
N ALA A 157 15.31 2.21 3.23
CA ALA A 157 16.37 3.05 2.66
C ALA A 157 17.07 3.77 3.82
N SER A 158 18.14 3.16 4.31
CA SER A 158 18.80 3.51 5.58
C SER A 158 20.20 4.09 5.39
N ILE A 159 20.55 4.55 4.18
CA ILE A 159 21.79 5.26 3.87
C ILE A 159 21.45 6.65 3.28
N PRO A 160 21.94 7.76 3.88
CA PRO A 160 21.59 9.12 3.46
C PRO A 160 21.82 9.37 1.97
N VAL A 161 20.96 10.17 1.33
CA VAL A 161 21.10 10.57 -0.09
C VAL A 161 22.40 11.31 -0.41
N THR A 162 23.07 11.86 0.61
CA THR A 162 24.37 12.52 0.50
C THR A 162 25.54 11.54 0.44
N ASP A 163 25.31 10.27 0.77
CA ASP A 163 26.33 9.23 0.70
C ASP A 163 26.41 8.65 -0.72
N SER A 164 27.64 8.38 -1.17
CA SER A 164 27.91 7.74 -2.46
C SER A 164 27.33 6.33 -2.59
N SER A 165 27.12 5.64 -1.47
CA SER A 165 26.51 4.30 -1.42
C SER A 165 25.03 4.33 -1.02
N SER A 166 24.35 5.48 -1.17
CA SER A 166 22.94 5.62 -0.80
C SER A 166 22.06 4.55 -1.44
N ASP A 167 21.15 4.00 -0.64
CA ASP A 167 20.09 3.07 -1.01
C ASP A 167 18.71 3.76 -1.08
N ALA A 168 18.68 5.09 -0.96
CA ALA A 168 17.49 5.91 -1.16
C ALA A 168 17.18 6.03 -2.66
N TYR A 169 16.71 4.93 -3.24
CA TYR A 169 16.23 4.86 -4.62
C TYR A 169 14.83 5.43 -4.73
N TRP A 170 14.48 6.03 -5.87
CA TRP A 170 13.07 6.19 -6.22
C TRP A 170 12.40 4.81 -6.29
N PRO A 171 11.06 4.70 -6.14
CA PRO A 171 10.38 3.42 -6.34
C PRO A 171 10.81 2.74 -7.65
N TYR A 172 10.98 1.43 -7.59
CA TYR A 172 11.53 0.63 -8.69
C TYR A 172 10.84 -0.72 -8.79
N THR A 173 10.91 -1.36 -9.96
CA THR A 173 10.40 -2.71 -10.16
C THR A 173 11.45 -3.76 -9.81
N LEU A 174 11.01 -4.92 -9.33
CA LEU A 174 11.84 -6.10 -9.09
C LEU A 174 12.15 -6.90 -10.38
N ASP A 175 12.00 -6.31 -11.57
CA ASP A 175 12.42 -6.87 -12.86
C ASP A 175 13.87 -7.38 -12.83
N TYR A 176 14.72 -6.70 -12.05
CA TYR A 176 16.15 -6.96 -11.92
C TYR A 176 16.59 -7.30 -10.49
N GLY A 177 15.64 -7.66 -9.61
CA GLY A 177 15.91 -7.97 -8.21
C GLY A 177 15.81 -6.77 -7.27
N MET A 178 15.96 -7.03 -5.98
CA MET A 178 15.92 -6.03 -4.92
C MET A 178 17.24 -5.23 -4.84
N ALA A 179 17.14 -3.97 -4.43
CA ALA A 179 18.29 -3.09 -4.19
C ALA A 179 18.44 -2.62 -2.73
N ASN A 180 17.42 -2.82 -1.90
CA ASN A 180 17.40 -2.46 -0.48
C ASN A 180 17.57 -3.70 0.42
N ASP A 181 17.98 -3.48 1.67
CA ASP A 181 18.07 -4.50 2.74
C ASP A 181 18.90 -5.76 2.42
N CYS A 182 19.87 -5.64 1.50
CA CYS A 182 20.71 -6.75 1.02
C CYS A 182 21.48 -7.51 2.12
N LEU A 183 21.73 -6.87 3.26
CA LEU A 183 22.42 -7.45 4.41
C LEU A 183 21.46 -7.88 5.53
N MET A 184 20.19 -7.44 5.46
CA MET A 184 19.19 -7.63 6.51
C MET A 184 18.25 -8.79 6.19
N VAL A 185 17.97 -9.03 4.91
CA VAL A 185 17.05 -10.09 4.46
C VAL A 185 17.81 -11.11 3.63
N ASP A 186 17.82 -12.35 4.10
CA ASP A 186 18.50 -13.46 3.45
C ASP A 186 17.94 -13.72 2.05
N GLY A 187 18.85 -13.93 1.09
CA GLY A 187 18.48 -14.20 -0.31
C GLY A 187 18.05 -12.98 -1.11
N MET A 188 18.13 -11.76 -0.55
CA MET A 188 17.89 -10.53 -1.30
C MET A 188 19.12 -10.03 -2.07
N CYS A 189 18.83 -9.16 -3.04
CA CYS A 189 19.80 -8.51 -3.90
C CYS A 189 20.60 -9.47 -4.78
N LYS A 190 21.70 -9.00 -5.38
CA LYS A 190 22.50 -9.74 -6.38
C LYS A 190 21.67 -10.21 -7.58
N GLY A 191 20.64 -9.43 -7.92
CA GLY A 191 19.71 -9.75 -9.00
C GLY A 191 18.51 -10.57 -8.57
N GLU A 192 18.28 -10.79 -7.27
CA GLU A 192 17.15 -11.57 -6.73
C GLU A 192 16.36 -10.78 -5.67
N PRO A 193 15.09 -11.16 -5.40
CA PRO A 193 14.26 -12.03 -6.26
C PRO A 193 13.78 -11.28 -7.51
N LYS A 194 13.76 -11.95 -8.67
CA LYS A 194 13.18 -11.35 -9.88
C LYS A 194 11.67 -11.54 -9.92
N LEU A 195 10.94 -10.45 -9.74
CA LEU A 195 9.48 -10.41 -9.75
C LEU A 195 9.03 -9.33 -10.75
N PRO A 196 8.93 -9.67 -12.06
CA PRO A 196 8.69 -8.67 -13.08
C PRO A 196 7.37 -7.92 -12.90
N GLY A 197 7.42 -6.59 -12.99
CA GLY A 197 6.29 -5.68 -12.83
C GLY A 197 5.85 -5.43 -11.39
N PHE A 198 6.43 -6.13 -10.40
CA PHE A 198 6.18 -5.89 -8.98
C PHE A 198 7.06 -4.76 -8.47
N TRP A 199 6.48 -3.76 -7.81
CA TRP A 199 7.19 -2.56 -7.36
C TRP A 199 7.62 -2.64 -5.90
N GLU A 200 8.78 -2.08 -5.61
CA GLU A 200 9.17 -1.68 -4.26
C GLU A 200 9.02 -0.15 -4.14
N ILE A 201 8.42 0.29 -3.04
CA ILE A 201 8.51 1.68 -2.58
C ILE A 201 9.36 1.70 -1.30
N PRO A 202 10.67 2.01 -1.42
CA PRO A 202 11.56 2.00 -0.26
C PRO A 202 11.09 2.95 0.83
N MET A 203 11.29 2.55 2.07
CA MET A 203 10.98 3.35 3.24
C MET A 203 12.16 4.25 3.60
N TYR A 204 12.04 5.55 3.36
CA TYR A 204 13.13 6.52 3.52
C TYR A 204 13.32 6.94 4.98
N ALA A 205 14.45 6.58 5.58
CA ALA A 205 14.79 6.98 6.94
C ALA A 205 15.16 8.46 7.05
N PHE A 206 14.92 9.04 8.22
CA PHE A 206 15.56 10.27 8.67
C PHE A 206 16.92 9.97 9.29
N PHE A 207 17.83 10.96 9.31
CA PHE A 207 19.19 10.77 9.81
C PHE A 207 19.57 11.86 10.81
N ASP A 208 19.92 11.46 12.03
CA ASP A 208 20.48 12.36 13.04
C ASP A 208 21.95 12.75 12.74
N SER A 209 22.59 13.50 13.64
CA SER A 209 23.96 13.99 13.42
C SER A 209 25.04 12.88 13.32
N ARG A 210 24.69 11.63 13.61
CA ARG A 210 25.55 10.45 13.43
C ARG A 210 25.52 9.92 11.99
N GLY A 211 24.71 10.50 11.10
CA GLY A 211 24.63 10.13 9.69
C GLY A 211 24.17 8.68 9.52
N VAL A 212 24.92 7.87 8.76
CA VAL A 212 24.61 6.44 8.52
C VAL A 212 24.42 5.63 9.81
N ALA A 213 25.02 6.04 10.93
CA ALA A 213 24.87 5.36 12.23
C ALA A 213 23.68 5.86 13.08
N GLY A 214 22.85 6.77 12.55
CA GLY A 214 21.65 7.30 13.21
C GLY A 214 20.42 7.37 12.31
N PRO A 215 20.00 6.28 11.64
CA PRO A 215 18.73 6.23 10.92
C PRO A 215 17.54 6.16 11.87
N HIS A 216 16.44 6.82 11.50
CA HIS A 216 15.15 6.87 12.19
C HIS A 216 14.02 6.67 11.17
N LEU A 217 13.32 5.54 11.21
CA LEU A 217 12.46 5.09 10.10
C LEU A 217 10.96 5.20 10.40
N MET A 218 10.47 4.37 11.34
CA MET A 218 9.09 4.36 11.80
C MET A 218 8.97 5.18 13.07
N ASP A 219 8.00 6.09 13.15
CA ASP A 219 7.80 6.99 14.29
C ASP A 219 9.11 7.67 14.76
N PRO A 220 9.82 8.43 13.90
CA PRO A 220 11.10 9.04 14.24
C PRO A 220 11.07 9.87 15.55
N TRP A 221 9.92 10.41 15.92
CA TRP A 221 9.68 11.12 17.18
C TRP A 221 9.72 10.27 18.45
N LEU A 222 9.72 8.94 18.36
CA LEU A 222 9.88 8.04 19.51
C LEU A 222 11.33 7.63 19.75
N ASP A 223 12.22 7.95 18.80
CA ASP A 223 13.63 7.58 18.90
C ASP A 223 14.47 8.65 19.60
N ALA A 224 15.44 8.19 20.39
CA ALA A 224 16.44 9.07 20.98
C ALA A 224 17.48 9.47 19.92
N ALA A 225 17.45 10.74 19.53
CA ALA A 225 18.40 11.32 18.58
C ALA A 225 19.84 11.34 19.14
N ASN A 226 20.82 11.30 18.23
CA ASN A 226 22.25 11.53 18.48
C ASN A 226 22.87 10.57 19.52
N GLY A 227 22.32 9.36 19.67
CA GLY A 227 22.78 8.38 20.66
C GLY A 227 22.44 8.77 22.10
N ALA A 228 21.51 9.71 22.31
CA ALA A 228 20.98 10.03 23.62
C ALA A 228 20.17 8.87 24.21
N SER A 229 19.84 8.95 25.50
CA SER A 229 19.02 7.96 26.20
C SER A 229 17.54 8.34 26.30
N SER A 230 17.15 9.52 25.81
CA SER A 230 15.77 10.00 25.82
C SER A 230 15.44 10.80 24.57
N VAL A 231 14.18 10.77 24.18
CA VAL A 231 13.63 11.57 23.07
C VAL A 231 13.82 13.06 23.33
N ASN A 232 14.11 13.81 22.27
CA ASN A 232 14.17 15.26 22.30
C ASN A 232 13.54 15.86 21.05
N ASN A 233 12.35 16.44 21.20
CA ASN A 233 11.57 17.02 20.10
C ASN A 233 12.34 18.08 19.29
N SER A 234 13.25 18.85 19.91
CA SER A 234 14.05 19.84 19.15
C SER A 234 15.09 19.17 18.27
N ALA A 235 15.76 18.13 18.77
CA ALA A 235 16.70 17.34 17.99
C ALA A 235 15.99 16.56 16.87
N THR A 236 14.81 16.00 17.15
CA THR A 236 13.95 15.35 16.16
C THR A 236 13.59 16.31 15.03
N LEU A 237 13.09 17.50 15.36
CA LEU A 237 12.75 18.50 14.36
C LEU A 237 13.94 18.89 13.49
N GLU A 238 15.12 19.08 14.11
CA GLU A 238 16.33 19.47 13.42
C GLU A 238 16.76 18.41 12.41
N TYR A 239 16.86 17.15 12.83
CA TYR A 239 17.29 16.10 11.92
C TYR A 239 16.25 15.87 10.80
N MET A 240 14.95 15.97 11.10
CA MET A 240 13.91 15.82 10.08
C MET A 240 14.04 16.88 8.98
N LYS A 241 14.30 18.14 9.37
CA LYS A 241 14.53 19.25 8.43
C LYS A 241 15.83 19.07 7.64
N ASN A 242 16.90 18.58 8.28
CA ASN A 242 18.18 18.35 7.62
C ASN A 242 18.05 17.25 6.56
N THR A 243 17.51 16.08 6.91
CA THR A 243 17.28 15.01 5.93
C THR A 243 16.36 15.48 4.80
N PHE A 244 15.28 16.22 5.12
CA PHE A 244 14.43 16.79 4.06
C PHE A 244 15.24 17.66 3.10
N THR A 245 16.08 18.54 3.63
CA THR A 245 16.90 19.46 2.84
C THR A 245 17.88 18.70 1.95
N ASP A 246 18.44 17.60 2.43
CA ASP A 246 19.34 16.73 1.66
C ASP A 246 18.61 16.11 0.47
N HIS A 247 17.42 15.51 0.68
CA HIS A 247 16.60 14.98 -0.41
C HIS A 247 16.19 16.07 -1.42
N TYR A 248 15.73 17.21 -0.91
CA TYR A 248 15.22 18.33 -1.70
C TYR A 248 16.30 18.95 -2.62
N ASN A 249 17.55 18.96 -2.17
CA ASN A 249 18.71 19.47 -2.91
C ASN A 249 19.42 18.40 -3.76
N ALA A 250 19.22 17.11 -3.45
CA ALA A 250 19.75 15.98 -4.22
C ALA A 250 18.80 15.63 -5.39
N ASN A 251 18.42 14.36 -5.55
CA ASN A 251 17.57 13.92 -6.67
C ASN A 251 16.07 13.94 -6.35
N ARG A 252 15.69 14.60 -5.24
CA ARG A 252 14.31 14.69 -4.74
C ARG A 252 13.65 13.35 -4.52
N GLN A 253 14.43 12.32 -4.17
CA GLN A 253 13.85 11.06 -3.73
C GLN A 253 12.84 11.34 -2.61
N PRO A 254 11.74 10.58 -2.53
CA PRO A 254 10.70 10.85 -1.56
C PRO A 254 11.25 10.83 -0.12
N ILE A 255 10.50 11.45 0.79
CA ILE A 255 10.74 11.38 2.22
C ILE A 255 9.54 10.69 2.85
N GLY A 256 9.79 9.79 3.79
CA GLY A 256 8.76 9.06 4.51
C GLY A 256 8.30 9.77 5.77
N LEU A 257 7.00 9.79 6.02
CA LEU A 257 6.42 9.97 7.34
C LEU A 257 5.57 8.74 7.63
N TYR A 258 6.21 7.71 8.17
CA TYR A 258 5.59 6.43 8.46
C TYR A 258 5.24 6.36 9.95
N THR A 259 3.96 6.14 10.24
CA THR A 259 3.40 6.42 11.56
C THR A 259 2.61 5.25 12.12
N HIS A 260 2.69 5.01 13.42
CA HIS A 260 1.62 4.33 14.16
C HIS A 260 0.78 5.41 14.85
N PRO A 261 -0.40 5.78 14.31
CA PRO A 261 -1.11 6.98 14.74
C PRO A 261 -1.53 6.97 16.21
N ILE A 262 -1.63 5.78 16.81
CA ILE A 262 -1.98 5.62 18.23
C ILE A 262 -1.03 6.38 19.16
N HIS A 263 0.27 6.47 18.81
CA HIS A 263 1.27 7.23 19.58
C HIS A 263 1.05 8.75 19.52
N LEU A 264 0.22 9.23 18.58
CA LEU A 264 -0.09 10.63 18.36
C LEU A 264 -1.56 10.97 18.67
N SER A 265 -2.29 10.03 19.27
CA SER A 265 -3.67 10.23 19.67
C SER A 265 -3.80 11.21 20.83
N LYS A 266 -4.75 12.14 20.70
CA LYS A 266 -5.09 13.11 21.74
C LYS A 266 -6.18 12.62 22.70
N ASN A 267 -6.88 11.56 22.32
CA ASN A 267 -8.14 11.14 22.93
C ASN A 267 -8.18 9.64 23.25
N TYR A 268 -7.05 8.93 23.15
CA TYR A 268 -6.98 7.53 23.55
C TYR A 268 -7.12 7.38 25.07
N PRO A 269 -8.06 6.55 25.58
CA PRO A 269 -8.31 6.43 27.01
C PRO A 269 -7.10 5.95 27.81
N GLY A 270 -6.81 6.63 28.92
CA GLY A 270 -5.76 6.22 29.87
C GLY A 270 -4.33 6.56 29.45
N VAL A 271 -4.14 7.24 28.30
CA VAL A 271 -2.84 7.69 27.82
C VAL A 271 -2.86 9.22 27.71
N ASN A 272 -1.85 9.88 28.27
CA ASN A 272 -1.68 11.33 28.11
C ASN A 272 -1.04 11.63 26.76
N ALA A 273 -1.63 12.55 26.01
CA ALA A 273 -1.07 13.01 24.75
C ALA A 273 0.22 13.81 24.97
N ASP A 274 1.23 13.55 24.15
CA ASP A 274 2.42 14.40 24.08
C ASP A 274 2.18 15.55 23.09
N GLU A 275 1.63 16.65 23.59
CA GLU A 275 1.36 17.84 22.77
C GLU A 275 2.63 18.43 22.15
N GLN A 276 3.79 18.30 22.81
CA GLN A 276 5.04 18.85 22.30
C GLN A 276 5.52 18.07 21.07
N MET A 277 5.39 16.74 21.11
CA MET A 277 5.66 15.84 19.99
C MET A 277 4.74 16.15 18.81
N ILE A 278 3.43 16.26 19.05
CA ILE A 278 2.45 16.57 18.00
C ILE A 278 2.73 17.95 17.38
N ASN A 279 3.04 18.95 18.20
CA ASN A 279 3.38 20.28 17.71
C ASN A 279 4.68 20.27 16.90
N MET A 280 5.65 19.45 17.28
CA MET A 280 6.90 19.28 16.55
C MET A 280 6.68 18.72 15.14
N ILE A 281 5.86 17.68 15.00
CA ILE A 281 5.53 17.09 13.68
C ILE A 281 4.79 18.12 12.82
N ASN A 282 3.85 18.88 13.41
CA ASN A 282 3.20 19.98 12.69
C ASN A 282 4.19 21.05 12.23
N ASN A 283 5.14 21.44 13.08
CA ASN A 283 6.19 22.40 12.74
C ASN A 283 7.09 21.91 11.59
N PHE A 284 7.38 20.60 11.53
CA PHE A 284 8.12 20.02 10.40
C PHE A 284 7.31 20.14 9.11
N LEU A 285 6.06 19.69 9.11
CA LEU A 285 5.19 19.73 7.94
C LEU A 285 4.92 21.16 7.45
N ASP A 286 4.66 22.11 8.37
CA ASP A 286 4.48 23.53 8.06
C ASP A 286 5.73 24.10 7.37
N TRP A 287 6.91 23.81 7.91
CA TRP A 287 8.18 24.25 7.33
C TRP A 287 8.45 23.61 5.97
N ALA A 288 8.15 22.31 5.80
CA ALA A 288 8.37 21.60 4.56
C ALA A 288 7.45 22.13 3.45
N GLN A 289 6.17 22.40 3.75
CA GLN A 289 5.22 22.95 2.79
C GLN A 289 5.49 24.43 2.41
N GLN A 290 6.36 25.14 3.14
CA GLN A 290 6.87 26.45 2.70
C GLN A 290 7.91 26.35 1.57
N GLN A 291 8.48 25.16 1.34
CA GLN A 291 9.41 24.94 0.24
C GLN A 291 8.65 24.77 -1.08
N ASN A 292 9.25 25.21 -2.19
CA ASN A 292 8.59 25.17 -3.49
C ASN A 292 8.35 23.72 -3.96
N ASN A 293 7.13 23.46 -4.42
CA ASN A 293 6.74 22.22 -5.09
C ASN A 293 6.88 20.96 -4.23
N VAL A 294 6.56 21.09 -2.94
CA VAL A 294 6.42 19.98 -1.99
C VAL A 294 4.98 19.47 -2.00
N TRP A 295 4.83 18.15 -2.07
CA TRP A 295 3.55 17.46 -2.11
C TRP A 295 3.51 16.38 -1.04
N ILE A 296 2.45 16.36 -0.25
CA ILE A 296 2.15 15.25 0.68
C ILE A 296 1.20 14.30 -0.05
N VAL A 297 1.60 13.05 -0.23
CA VAL A 297 0.94 12.08 -1.11
C VAL A 297 0.83 10.71 -0.47
N SER A 298 -0.10 9.89 -0.99
CA SER A 298 -0.12 8.44 -0.73
C SER A 298 0.98 7.73 -1.53
N SER A 299 1.27 6.49 -1.14
CA SER A 299 2.13 5.55 -1.86
C SER A 299 1.63 5.32 -3.30
N GLU A 300 0.32 5.12 -3.50
CA GLU A 300 -0.29 5.01 -4.82
C GLU A 300 -0.05 6.26 -5.68
N GLN A 301 -0.24 7.45 -5.12
CA GLN A 301 -0.04 8.71 -5.84
C GLN A 301 1.43 8.91 -6.23
N LEU A 302 2.36 8.59 -5.33
CA LEU A 302 3.79 8.56 -5.64
C LEU A 302 4.05 7.60 -6.81
N LEU A 303 3.56 6.37 -6.72
CA LEU A 303 3.82 5.34 -7.72
C LEU A 303 3.19 5.67 -9.08
N ALA A 304 1.99 6.25 -9.10
CA ALA A 304 1.34 6.74 -10.31
C ALA A 304 2.21 7.78 -11.05
N TRP A 305 2.81 8.71 -10.29
CA TRP A 305 3.76 9.66 -10.86
C TRP A 305 5.04 8.97 -11.34
N VAL A 306 5.64 8.08 -10.56
CA VAL A 306 6.90 7.40 -10.92
C VAL A 306 6.75 6.55 -12.19
N ARG A 307 5.61 5.91 -12.39
CA ARG A 307 5.32 5.11 -13.61
C ARG A 307 5.22 5.98 -14.87
N ASN A 308 4.89 7.25 -14.74
CA ASN A 308 4.83 8.19 -15.86
C ASN A 308 5.18 9.63 -15.44
N PRO A 309 6.46 9.92 -15.17
CA PRO A 309 6.84 11.14 -14.48
C PRO A 309 6.54 12.36 -15.35
N LYS A 310 5.95 13.37 -14.70
CA LYS A 310 5.61 14.66 -15.27
C LYS A 310 6.37 15.76 -14.54
N PRO A 311 6.85 16.80 -15.25
CA PRO A 311 7.40 17.96 -14.58
C PRO A 311 6.32 18.64 -13.73
N ILE A 312 6.74 19.37 -12.70
CA ILE A 312 5.84 20.10 -11.78
C ILE A 312 4.77 20.91 -12.52
N SER A 313 5.12 21.52 -13.66
CA SER A 313 4.21 22.32 -14.50
C SER A 313 3.10 21.52 -15.18
N GLN A 314 3.13 20.18 -15.09
CA GLN A 314 2.19 19.26 -15.73
C GLN A 314 1.62 18.23 -14.74
N LEU A 315 1.73 18.46 -13.42
CA LEU A 315 1.17 17.53 -12.43
C LEU A 315 -0.35 17.45 -12.46
N ASP A 316 -1.02 18.46 -12.99
CA ASP A 316 -2.45 18.45 -13.29
C ASP A 316 -2.83 17.39 -14.35
N GLN A 317 -1.86 16.86 -15.09
CA GLN A 317 -2.05 15.77 -16.05
C GLN A 317 -1.95 14.38 -15.41
N VAL A 318 -1.56 14.27 -14.13
CA VAL A 318 -1.53 13.01 -13.39
C VAL A 318 -2.90 12.83 -12.71
N PRO A 319 -3.78 11.95 -13.21
CA PRO A 319 -5.15 11.84 -12.72
C PRO A 319 -5.25 11.58 -11.22
N GLU A 320 -4.35 10.74 -10.68
CA GLU A 320 -4.31 10.33 -9.28
C GLU A 320 -3.95 11.48 -8.32
N LEU A 321 -3.29 12.53 -8.81
CA LEU A 321 -2.94 13.72 -8.02
C LEU A 321 -4.03 14.80 -8.05
N LYS A 322 -5.09 14.62 -8.84
CA LYS A 322 -6.21 15.57 -8.88
C LYS A 322 -7.04 15.48 -7.61
N CYS A 323 -7.80 16.55 -7.33
CA CYS A 323 -8.84 16.50 -6.30
C CYS A 323 -9.92 15.53 -6.79
N SER A 324 -9.97 14.35 -6.21
CA SER A 324 -11.08 13.41 -6.39
C SER A 324 -11.95 13.43 -5.15
N THR A 325 -13.24 13.67 -5.37
CA THR A 325 -14.33 13.36 -4.44
C THR A 325 -15.44 12.72 -5.28
N PRO A 326 -15.96 11.55 -4.89
CA PRO A 326 -17.09 10.97 -5.59
C PRO A 326 -18.27 11.95 -5.62
N ASP A 327 -18.89 12.10 -6.79
CA ASP A 327 -20.08 12.95 -6.97
C ASP A 327 -21.33 12.16 -6.57
N VAL A 328 -21.60 12.11 -5.26
CA VAL A 328 -22.77 11.43 -4.69
C VAL A 328 -23.73 12.48 -4.13
N PRO A 329 -25.03 12.43 -4.45
CA PRO A 329 -26.02 13.35 -3.88
C PRO A 329 -26.03 13.31 -2.34
N ALA A 330 -26.00 14.49 -1.72
CA ALA A 330 -25.94 14.63 -0.26
C ALA A 330 -27.26 14.29 0.46
N ASP A 331 -28.37 14.22 -0.27
CA ASP A 331 -29.68 13.78 0.25
C ASP A 331 -29.90 12.26 0.10
N GLN A 332 -28.93 11.56 -0.48
CA GLN A 332 -29.03 10.13 -0.69
C GLN A 332 -28.82 9.36 0.61
N LYS A 333 -29.76 8.47 0.95
CA LYS A 333 -29.71 7.67 2.17
C LYS A 333 -29.12 6.28 1.91
N ILE A 334 -27.80 6.22 1.78
CA ILE A 334 -27.02 4.99 1.50
C ILE A 334 -25.80 4.90 2.41
N CYS A 335 -25.32 3.68 2.65
CA CYS A 335 -24.12 3.41 3.46
C CYS A 335 -22.94 3.15 2.52
N ASN A 336 -22.22 4.21 2.14
CA ASN A 336 -21.30 4.25 1.00
C ASN A 336 -19.97 5.01 1.27
N GLY A 337 -19.58 5.19 2.53
CA GLY A 337 -18.42 5.95 2.99
C GLY A 337 -18.57 7.48 3.00
N VAL A 338 -19.81 7.99 2.86
CA VAL A 338 -20.10 9.44 2.96
C VAL A 338 -20.89 9.70 4.25
N PRO A 339 -20.27 10.22 5.33
CA PRO A 339 -20.86 10.20 6.67
C PRO A 339 -22.28 10.76 6.80
N GLN A 340 -22.64 11.80 6.02
CA GLN A 340 -24.01 12.34 6.04
C GLN A 340 -25.03 11.35 5.45
N ASN A 341 -24.65 10.64 4.40
CA ASN A 341 -25.50 9.65 3.72
C ASN A 341 -25.74 8.43 4.64
N GLU A 342 -24.72 8.03 5.40
CA GLU A 342 -24.75 6.80 6.21
C GLU A 342 -25.48 6.91 7.55
N GLU A 343 -25.81 8.12 8.00
CA GLU A 343 -26.33 8.37 9.35
C GLU A 343 -27.50 7.41 9.73
N GLY A 344 -27.31 6.54 10.72
CA GLY A 344 -28.33 5.57 11.15
C GLY A 344 -28.50 4.33 10.25
N LEU A 345 -27.63 4.11 9.25
CA LEU A 345 -27.61 2.91 8.42
C LEU A 345 -26.55 1.87 8.85
N LEU A 346 -25.56 2.30 9.65
CA LEU A 346 -24.46 1.47 10.11
C LEU A 346 -24.94 0.26 10.91
N SER A 347 -24.43 -0.92 10.56
CA SER A 347 -24.58 -2.11 11.39
C SER A 347 -23.54 -2.08 12.51
N HIS A 348 -23.98 -2.18 13.76
CA HIS A 348 -23.11 -2.28 14.93
C HIS A 348 -22.90 -3.75 15.29
N CYS A 349 -21.68 -4.24 15.05
CA CYS A 349 -21.31 -5.63 15.26
C CYS A 349 -20.70 -5.81 16.64
N PHE A 350 -21.52 -6.29 17.56
CA PHE A 350 -21.09 -6.53 18.94
C PHE A 350 -20.28 -7.83 19.04
N PHE A 351 -19.03 -7.68 19.50
CA PHE A 351 -18.14 -8.76 19.92
C PHE A 351 -17.43 -8.34 21.21
N ASP A 352 -17.24 -9.29 22.14
CA ASP A 352 -16.66 -9.01 23.46
C ASP A 352 -15.24 -8.47 23.38
N GLN A 353 -14.46 -8.93 22.39
CA GLN A 353 -13.08 -8.50 22.16
C GLN A 353 -13.01 -7.08 21.60
N PHE A 354 -13.79 -6.80 20.55
CA PHE A 354 -13.82 -5.51 19.89
C PHE A 354 -15.11 -5.32 19.07
N PRO A 355 -15.99 -4.38 19.46
CA PRO A 355 -17.13 -4.02 18.63
C PRO A 355 -16.69 -3.12 17.46
N PHE A 356 -17.30 -3.31 16.29
CA PHE A 356 -17.04 -2.48 15.12
C PHE A 356 -18.32 -2.11 14.38
N TYR A 357 -18.22 -1.13 13.47
CA TYR A 357 -19.30 -0.75 12.57
C TYR A 357 -18.96 -1.14 11.13
N THR A 358 -19.99 -1.42 10.35
CA THR A 358 -19.88 -1.73 8.92
C THR A 358 -21.16 -1.39 8.19
N CYS A 359 -21.04 -1.06 6.90
CA CYS A 359 -22.17 -0.94 5.99
C CYS A 359 -22.65 -2.30 5.43
N TYR A 360 -21.84 -3.34 5.56
CA TYR A 360 -21.96 -4.56 4.77
C TYR A 360 -22.49 -5.75 5.57
N GLY A 361 -23.03 -5.49 6.76
CA GLY A 361 -23.69 -6.50 7.60
C GLY A 361 -22.73 -7.24 8.51
N CYS A 362 -23.23 -7.58 9.69
CA CYS A 362 -22.41 -8.17 10.74
C CYS A 362 -22.14 -9.66 10.50
N PRO A 363 -20.88 -10.12 10.63
CA PRO A 363 -20.58 -11.53 10.59
C PRO A 363 -21.04 -12.23 11.87
N GLU A 364 -21.29 -13.55 11.79
CA GLU A 364 -21.67 -14.40 12.93
C GLU A 364 -20.52 -14.57 13.93
N SER A 365 -19.28 -14.56 13.44
CA SER A 365 -18.05 -14.65 14.22
C SER A 365 -17.04 -13.57 13.82
N ILE A 366 -16.02 -13.34 14.64
CA ILE A 366 -14.93 -12.42 14.32
C ILE A 366 -14.12 -13.01 13.14
N PRO A 367 -13.92 -12.24 12.06
CA PRO A 367 -13.03 -12.62 10.97
C PRO A 367 -11.62 -12.97 11.47
N ASN A 368 -11.02 -14.00 10.90
CA ASN A 368 -9.66 -14.42 11.22
C ASN A 368 -9.02 -15.12 10.01
N PRO A 369 -7.71 -15.43 10.02
CA PRO A 369 -7.03 -16.01 8.85
C PRO A 369 -7.67 -17.29 8.30
N SER A 370 -8.30 -18.11 9.16
CA SER A 370 -8.99 -19.34 8.74
C SER A 370 -10.42 -19.12 8.22
N SER A 371 -11.03 -18.00 8.58
CA SER A 371 -12.39 -17.62 8.17
C SER A 371 -12.47 -16.08 8.02
N PRO A 372 -11.90 -15.52 6.93
CA PRO A 372 -11.78 -14.08 6.77
C PRO A 372 -13.08 -13.38 6.33
N ASN A 373 -14.06 -14.14 5.83
CA ASN A 373 -15.41 -13.66 5.54
C ASN A 373 -16.44 -14.64 6.12
N PRO A 374 -16.67 -14.64 7.44
CA PRO A 374 -17.69 -15.49 8.04
C PRO A 374 -19.09 -15.17 7.50
N ALA A 375 -20.01 -16.13 7.65
CA ALA A 375 -21.41 -15.92 7.31
C ALA A 375 -21.99 -14.70 8.03
N GLN A 376 -22.92 -13.98 7.37
CA GLN A 376 -23.63 -12.88 8.01
C GLN A 376 -24.67 -13.37 9.02
N LYS A 377 -24.83 -12.63 10.12
CA LYS A 377 -25.96 -12.78 11.03
C LYS A 377 -27.25 -12.46 10.27
N ASN A 378 -28.19 -13.40 10.28
CA ASN A 378 -29.47 -13.28 9.56
C ASN A 378 -30.70 -13.32 10.50
N SER A 379 -30.49 -13.43 11.81
CA SER A 379 -31.56 -13.67 12.79
C SER A 379 -32.55 -12.51 12.97
N ASP A 380 -32.14 -11.29 12.64
CA ASP A 380 -32.92 -10.05 12.77
C ASP A 380 -33.31 -9.44 11.42
N GLY A 381 -33.01 -10.13 10.30
CA GLY A 381 -33.27 -9.62 8.95
C GLY A 381 -32.36 -8.45 8.53
N SER A 382 -31.25 -8.21 9.24
CA SER A 382 -30.31 -7.11 8.96
C SER A 382 -29.26 -7.43 7.89
N THR A 383 -29.39 -8.55 7.16
CA THR A 383 -28.48 -8.95 6.10
C THR A 383 -28.27 -7.82 5.09
N ARG A 384 -27.02 -7.58 4.70
CA ARG A 384 -26.64 -6.56 3.71
C ARG A 384 -26.02 -7.21 2.48
N HIS A 385 -26.02 -6.46 1.40
CA HIS A 385 -25.37 -6.86 0.16
C HIS A 385 -23.92 -6.39 0.14
N ARG A 386 -22.99 -7.32 -0.09
CA ARG A 386 -21.56 -6.99 -0.30
C ARG A 386 -21.35 -6.24 -1.61
N LEU A 387 -20.22 -5.53 -1.70
CA LEU A 387 -19.83 -4.80 -2.90
C LEU A 387 -19.71 -5.77 -4.10
N PRO A 388 -20.45 -5.59 -5.20
CA PRO A 388 -20.32 -6.43 -6.38
C PRO A 388 -19.16 -5.96 -7.28
N GLU A 389 -18.76 -6.80 -8.22
CA GLU A 389 -17.70 -6.49 -9.19
C GLU A 389 -17.98 -5.27 -10.07
N ASN A 390 -19.24 -4.94 -10.31
CA ASN A 390 -19.65 -3.94 -11.31
C ASN A 390 -20.08 -2.60 -10.71
N CYS A 391 -19.77 -2.36 -9.43
CA CYS A 391 -20.04 -1.09 -8.75
C CYS A 391 -18.85 -0.72 -7.85
N SER A 392 -18.52 0.56 -7.76
CA SER A 392 -17.53 1.04 -6.80
C SER A 392 -18.20 1.47 -5.50
N THR A 393 -17.45 1.41 -4.40
CA THR A 393 -17.87 1.74 -3.02
C THR A 393 -18.74 2.99 -2.89
N PRO A 394 -18.34 4.16 -3.43
CA PRO A 394 -19.13 5.39 -3.22
C PRO A 394 -20.52 5.35 -3.87
N PHE A 395 -20.76 4.46 -4.82
CA PHE A 395 -22.03 4.36 -5.53
C PHE A 395 -22.83 3.10 -5.18
N TRP A 396 -22.33 2.25 -4.27
CA TRP A 396 -23.01 1.02 -3.89
C TRP A 396 -23.93 1.26 -2.70
N ASP A 397 -25.19 0.82 -2.80
CA ASP A 397 -26.11 0.74 -1.67
C ASP A 397 -26.16 -0.70 -1.14
N PRO A 398 -25.49 -1.01 -0.01
CA PRO A 398 -25.50 -2.33 0.58
C PRO A 398 -26.82 -2.66 1.30
N VAL A 399 -27.71 -1.67 1.52
CA VAL A 399 -29.04 -1.88 2.07
C VAL A 399 -29.99 -2.38 1.00
N ALA A 400 -30.04 -1.69 -0.15
CA ALA A 400 -30.93 -2.05 -1.25
C ALA A 400 -30.33 -3.10 -2.22
N GLY A 401 -29.00 -3.29 -2.19
CA GLY A 401 -28.30 -4.16 -3.14
C GLY A 401 -28.29 -3.59 -4.56
N SER A 402 -28.10 -2.28 -4.69
CA SER A 402 -28.17 -1.59 -5.99
C SER A 402 -27.02 -0.61 -6.20
N CYS A 403 -26.56 -0.51 -7.45
CA CYS A 403 -25.56 0.47 -7.85
C CYS A 403 -26.25 1.75 -8.32
N THR A 404 -25.86 2.86 -7.72
CA THR A 404 -26.46 4.19 -7.95
C THR A 404 -25.76 4.96 -9.06
N CYS A 405 -24.60 4.46 -9.52
CA CYS A 405 -23.90 4.98 -10.68
C CYS A 405 -24.74 4.80 -11.95
N ALA A 406 -25.16 5.91 -12.55
CA ALA A 406 -25.94 5.93 -13.78
C ALA A 406 -25.17 6.46 -15.01
N SER A 407 -23.87 6.74 -14.87
CA SER A 407 -23.06 7.36 -15.94
C SER A 407 -21.76 6.60 -16.20
N SER A 408 -21.16 6.80 -17.38
CA SER A 408 -19.89 6.16 -17.72
C SER A 408 -18.71 6.65 -16.89
N SER A 409 -18.80 7.81 -16.23
CA SER A 409 -17.72 8.36 -15.40
C SER A 409 -17.57 7.68 -14.05
N CYS A 410 -18.58 6.95 -13.60
CA CYS A 410 -18.54 6.14 -12.38
C CYS A 410 -18.62 4.63 -12.67
N ALA A 411 -18.69 4.24 -13.95
CA ALA A 411 -18.72 2.85 -14.36
C ALA A 411 -17.46 2.13 -13.86
N PHE A 412 -17.65 0.95 -13.28
CA PHE A 412 -16.61 0.24 -12.56
C PHE A 412 -16.63 -1.25 -12.90
N THR A 413 -15.45 -1.85 -12.91
CA THR A 413 -15.29 -3.30 -13.00
C THR A 413 -14.09 -3.66 -12.14
N ASP A 414 -14.33 -4.46 -11.10
CA ASP A 414 -13.28 -4.95 -10.24
C ASP A 414 -12.48 -6.04 -10.96
N THR A 415 -11.20 -6.19 -10.61
CA THR A 415 -10.35 -7.24 -11.18
C THR A 415 -10.31 -8.44 -10.26
N SER A 416 -10.48 -9.63 -10.84
CA SER A 416 -10.31 -10.89 -10.10
C SER A 416 -8.91 -11.04 -9.53
N ARG A 417 -8.79 -11.53 -8.29
CA ARG A 417 -7.50 -11.91 -7.67
C ARG A 417 -7.49 -13.41 -7.29
N PRO A 418 -6.37 -14.13 -7.45
CA PRO A 418 -6.28 -15.58 -7.21
C PRO A 418 -6.15 -15.91 -5.71
N ILE A 419 -7.09 -15.45 -4.88
CA ILE A 419 -6.98 -15.46 -3.42
C ILE A 419 -7.92 -16.44 -2.70
N GLY A 420 -8.84 -17.10 -3.40
CA GLY A 420 -9.75 -18.12 -2.83
C GLY A 420 -9.10 -19.50 -2.68
N PRO A 421 -9.81 -20.49 -2.09
CA PRO A 421 -9.27 -21.85 -1.90
C PRO A 421 -8.74 -22.43 -3.21
N ASN A 422 -7.58 -23.09 -3.15
CA ASN A 422 -6.87 -23.63 -4.32
C ASN A 422 -6.49 -22.57 -5.38
N GLY A 423 -6.41 -21.28 -5.01
CA GLY A 423 -6.13 -20.19 -5.94
C GLY A 423 -7.35 -19.79 -6.78
N ALA A 424 -8.57 -20.08 -6.30
CA ALA A 424 -9.78 -19.60 -6.94
C ALA A 424 -9.76 -18.07 -7.08
N ASN A 425 -10.20 -17.59 -8.23
CA ASN A 425 -10.36 -16.17 -8.47
C ASN A 425 -11.50 -15.64 -7.59
N LEU A 426 -11.17 -14.82 -6.59
CA LEU A 426 -12.16 -14.01 -5.91
C LEU A 426 -12.32 -12.71 -6.67
N THR A 427 -13.58 -12.35 -6.82
CA THR A 427 -14.08 -11.13 -7.38
C THR A 427 -15.11 -10.59 -6.39
N GLY A 428 -15.28 -9.27 -6.29
CA GLY A 428 -16.14 -8.66 -5.28
C GLY A 428 -17.56 -9.25 -5.24
N GLY A 429 -18.08 -9.52 -4.04
CA GLY A 429 -19.44 -10.01 -3.81
C GLY A 429 -19.52 -11.25 -2.91
N GLY A 430 -20.74 -11.69 -2.60
CA GLY A 430 -21.05 -12.90 -1.81
C GLY A 430 -21.46 -12.63 -0.36
N THR A 431 -22.45 -13.34 0.18
CA THR A 431 -23.00 -13.08 1.54
C THR A 431 -22.21 -13.67 2.71
N GLY A 432 -21.03 -14.25 2.43
CA GLY A 432 -20.25 -15.04 3.39
C GLY A 432 -20.75 -16.48 3.43
N ASP A 433 -19.85 -17.42 3.16
CA ASP A 433 -20.02 -18.88 3.30
C ASP A 433 -18.62 -19.48 3.53
N SER A 434 -18.52 -20.66 4.16
CA SER A 434 -17.28 -21.45 4.09
C SER A 434 -16.92 -21.64 2.63
N PHE A 435 -15.76 -21.15 2.20
CA PHE A 435 -15.30 -21.23 0.82
C PHE A 435 -15.19 -22.70 0.36
N ASN A 436 -16.28 -23.28 -0.14
CA ASN A 436 -16.29 -24.61 -0.72
C ASN A 436 -16.04 -24.47 -2.22
N GLY A 437 -14.87 -24.96 -2.65
CA GLY A 437 -14.38 -24.85 -4.02
C GLY A 437 -15.31 -25.51 -5.03
N ASN A 438 -16.15 -24.72 -5.68
CA ASN A 438 -16.66 -25.01 -7.01
C ASN A 438 -17.40 -23.78 -7.58
N SER A 439 -16.64 -22.82 -8.10
CA SER A 439 -17.17 -21.91 -9.12
C SER A 439 -16.14 -21.79 -10.24
N SER A 440 -16.51 -22.28 -11.42
CA SER A 440 -15.78 -22.04 -12.66
C SER A 440 -16.01 -20.60 -13.09
N GLY A 441 -15.09 -19.71 -12.72
CA GLY A 441 -15.05 -18.33 -13.19
C GLY A 441 -14.54 -18.23 -14.65
N PRO A 442 -14.95 -17.19 -15.40
CA PRO A 442 -14.57 -17.01 -16.79
C PRO A 442 -13.08 -16.68 -16.96
N SER A 443 -12.57 -16.95 -18.17
CA SER A 443 -11.18 -16.75 -18.58
C SER A 443 -10.78 -15.28 -18.56
N TYR A 444 -9.66 -15.00 -17.89
CA TYR A 444 -9.01 -13.71 -17.68
C TYR A 444 -8.27 -13.20 -18.93
N THR A 445 -8.35 -11.90 -19.21
CA THR A 445 -7.42 -11.16 -20.08
C THR A 445 -6.89 -9.93 -19.33
N PRO A 446 -5.57 -9.82 -19.09
CA PRO A 446 -4.99 -8.64 -18.43
C PRO A 446 -5.04 -7.41 -19.33
N PHE A 447 -5.40 -6.27 -18.74
CA PHE A 447 -5.39 -4.97 -19.42
C PHE A 447 -3.96 -4.41 -19.48
N ASN A 448 -3.16 -4.92 -20.42
CA ASN A 448 -1.97 -4.23 -20.93
C ASN A 448 -2.10 -4.12 -22.45
N GLY A 449 -2.55 -2.94 -22.89
CA GLY A 449 -2.56 -2.55 -24.30
C GLY A 449 -1.14 -2.36 -24.83
N SER A 450 -0.49 -3.45 -25.21
CA SER A 450 0.51 -3.49 -26.27
C SER A 450 0.25 -4.76 -27.07
N GLY A 451 -0.48 -4.64 -28.18
CA GLY A 451 -0.68 -5.74 -29.10
C GLY A 451 0.68 -6.25 -29.58
N ALA A 452 1.10 -7.40 -29.06
CA ALA A 452 2.07 -8.22 -29.77
C ALA A 452 1.37 -8.65 -31.06
N GLY A 453 1.73 -8.00 -32.16
CA GLY A 453 1.29 -8.41 -33.49
C GLY A 453 1.57 -9.89 -33.65
N SER A 454 0.51 -10.66 -33.86
CA SER A 454 0.60 -12.06 -34.28
C SER A 454 1.35 -12.07 -35.61
N ILE A 455 2.66 -12.37 -35.54
CA ILE A 455 3.43 -12.68 -36.73
C ILE A 455 3.04 -14.11 -37.09
N ILE A 456 2.16 -14.23 -38.06
CA ILE A 456 1.79 -15.49 -38.71
C ILE A 456 3.08 -16.06 -39.32
N PHE A 457 3.65 -17.08 -38.69
CA PHE A 457 4.57 -17.98 -39.38
C PHE A 457 3.83 -19.29 -39.65
N GLY A 458 3.69 -19.55 -40.95
CA GLY A 458 2.96 -20.68 -41.49
C GLY A 458 3.51 -22.02 -41.04
N GLU A 459 2.59 -22.96 -41.01
CA GLU A 459 2.78 -24.40 -41.00
C GLU A 459 3.98 -24.83 -41.86
N ARG A 460 4.86 -25.69 -41.31
CA ARG A 460 5.03 -27.08 -41.79
C ARG A 460 6.22 -27.79 -41.12
N TRP A 461 5.99 -29.08 -40.93
CA TRP A 461 6.92 -30.20 -40.70
C TRP A 461 7.06 -30.72 -39.26
N ALA A 462 6.26 -31.76 -39.01
CA ALA A 462 6.53 -32.83 -38.06
C ALA A 462 7.77 -33.63 -38.46
N VAL A 463 8.59 -34.05 -37.48
CA VAL A 463 9.15 -35.41 -37.40
C VAL A 463 9.39 -35.77 -35.93
N SER A 464 8.79 -36.90 -35.57
CA SER A 464 8.90 -37.69 -34.35
C SER A 464 10.32 -38.16 -34.04
N VAL A 465 10.70 -38.23 -32.75
CA VAL A 465 11.37 -39.43 -32.20
C VAL A 465 10.94 -39.60 -30.75
N SER A 466 10.45 -40.79 -30.47
CA SER A 466 9.96 -41.27 -29.19
C SER A 466 11.02 -42.17 -28.53
N VAL A 467 10.96 -42.22 -27.19
CA VAL A 467 11.09 -43.43 -26.35
C VAL A 467 12.47 -43.86 -25.81
N VAL A 468 12.37 -44.40 -24.60
CA VAL A 468 13.31 -45.14 -23.72
C VAL A 468 14.07 -44.24 -22.73
N GLY A 469 14.02 -44.43 -21.41
CA GLY A 469 13.46 -45.52 -20.61
C GLY A 469 13.90 -45.32 -19.15
N ALA A 470 13.09 -45.84 -18.24
CA ALA A 470 13.17 -45.64 -16.80
C ALA A 470 14.24 -46.48 -16.08
N VAL A 471 14.39 -46.17 -14.78
CA VAL A 471 14.89 -46.98 -13.66
C VAL A 471 16.41 -46.94 -13.42
N VAL A 472 16.82 -46.41 -12.25
CA VAL A 472 17.32 -47.16 -11.08
C VAL A 472 17.66 -46.16 -9.96
N ALA A 473 17.10 -46.41 -8.79
CA ALA A 473 17.43 -45.74 -7.55
C ALA A 473 18.74 -46.26 -6.95
N ALA A 474 19.38 -45.38 -6.18
CA ALA A 474 19.91 -45.63 -4.83
C ALA A 474 21.44 -45.46 -4.61
N VAL A 475 21.72 -44.86 -3.43
CA VAL A 475 22.83 -45.09 -2.50
C VAL A 475 24.05 -44.14 -2.53
N MET A 476 24.04 -43.25 -1.52
CA MET A 476 25.12 -42.86 -0.59
C MET A 476 26.30 -41.97 -1.01
N ALA A 477 26.38 -40.87 -0.25
CA ALA A 477 27.48 -40.44 0.61
C ALA A 477 28.81 -39.91 0.01
N LEU A 478 29.20 -38.79 0.63
CA LEU A 478 30.55 -38.20 0.73
C LEU A 478 31.08 -37.45 -0.49
N LEU A 479 30.83 -36.12 -0.52
CA LEU A 479 31.86 -35.10 -0.24
C LEU A 479 31.20 -33.80 0.20
#